data_AF-A0A1V3XUJ4-F1
#
_entry.id   AF-A0A1V3XUJ4-F1
#
_cell.length_a   1.000
_cell.length_b   1.000
_cell.length_c   1.000
_cell.angle_alpha   90.00
_cell.angle_beta   90.00
_cell.angle_gamma   90.00
#
_symmetry.space_group_name_H-M   'P 1'
#
loop_
_entity.id
_entity.type
_entity.pdbx_description
1 polymer ?
#
loop_
_entity_poly.entity_id
_entity_poly.type
_entity_poly.pdbx_seq_one_letter_code
_entity_poly.pdbx_strand_id
1 'polypeptide(L)'
;MLDEHGTVLLAVRGLHMGTGTSESAERNRVLSERLLTLAWQQRNLPEAAEAEAGSWLLIDTSDGADMLTSTLTDALKTHGPQGTECTTLHLPREAEAATTLEKLGSQLRARANDGVVILCGPRGGEPGEESLLEGREQVRHLVRIIRELAELEGELPRLFVVTRQAQLVRSDDQANLEQAGLRGLLRVIGSEQPLLRTTHIDVDEHTEVEKVAQQLLGGSDEDETAWRDGEWYVARLCPSPLSHDERQTTIVDHERDSVRLQVRTPATCKHWNSPPVIAFRPGPGRSRWPSPTPASTSPTFLSRSESSPSSTTASRSWAWISSVW
;
A
#
# COMPACT_ATOMS: atom_id res chain seq x y z
N MET A 1 4.46 21.04 -50.06
CA MET A 1 4.70 22.49 -49.91
C MET A 1 4.42 23.17 -51.22
N LEU A 2 3.68 24.27 -51.16
CA LEU A 2 3.33 25.11 -52.30
C LEU A 2 3.87 26.52 -52.05
N ASP A 3 4.03 27.31 -53.11
CA ASP A 3 4.26 28.76 -52.99
C ASP A 3 2.96 29.55 -52.83
N GLU A 4 3.07 30.88 -52.73
CA GLU A 4 1.96 31.82 -52.60
C GLU A 4 1.04 31.89 -53.83
N HIS A 5 1.45 31.31 -54.96
CA HIS A 5 0.67 31.21 -56.19
C HIS A 5 0.08 29.82 -56.40
N GLY A 6 0.23 28.91 -55.42
CA GLY A 6 -0.29 27.55 -55.47
C GLY A 6 0.56 26.58 -56.29
N THR A 7 1.76 26.98 -56.73
CA THR A 7 2.69 26.12 -57.46
C THR A 7 3.36 25.14 -56.50
N VAL A 8 3.44 23.87 -56.89
CA VAL A 8 4.07 22.83 -56.06
C VAL A 8 5.58 23.03 -56.01
N LEU A 9 6.11 23.37 -54.83
CA LEU A 9 7.55 23.49 -54.58
C LEU A 9 8.17 22.16 -54.10
N LEU A 10 7.43 21.37 -53.32
CA LEU A 10 7.88 20.06 -52.81
C LEU A 10 6.68 19.14 -52.62
N ALA A 11 6.74 17.94 -53.20
CA ALA A 11 5.76 16.89 -52.98
C ALA A 11 6.43 15.66 -52.38
N VAL A 12 6.12 15.35 -51.12
CA VAL A 12 6.48 14.07 -50.52
C VAL A 12 5.37 13.08 -50.85
N ARG A 13 5.70 12.06 -51.64
CA ARG A 13 4.79 10.98 -52.02
C ARG A 13 5.21 9.69 -51.33
N GLY A 14 4.25 8.93 -50.82
CA GLY A 14 4.53 7.66 -50.12
C GLY A 14 5.18 7.82 -48.75
N LEU A 15 4.89 8.92 -48.04
CA LEU A 15 5.31 9.08 -46.64
C LEU A 15 4.64 8.02 -45.77
N HIS A 16 5.43 7.15 -45.15
CA HIS A 16 4.98 6.21 -44.13
C HIS A 16 5.49 6.67 -42.78
N MET A 17 4.57 7.01 -41.87
CA MET A 17 4.90 7.35 -40.49
C MET A 17 4.43 6.19 -39.60
N GLY A 18 5.37 5.50 -38.98
CA GLY A 18 5.10 4.51 -37.94
C GLY A 18 5.41 5.10 -36.56
N THR A 19 4.81 4.54 -35.52
CA THR A 19 5.01 4.97 -34.12
C THR A 19 6.36 4.53 -33.54
N GLY A 20 7.13 3.68 -34.24
CA GLY A 20 8.39 3.10 -33.75
C GLY A 20 8.21 2.14 -32.55
N THR A 21 7.01 2.07 -31.99
CA THR A 21 6.61 1.22 -30.87
C THR A 21 5.61 0.19 -31.34
N SER A 22 5.76 -1.05 -30.87
CA SER A 22 4.72 -2.06 -31.08
C SER A 22 3.53 -1.77 -30.17
N GLU A 23 2.33 -2.20 -30.57
CA GLU A 23 1.14 -2.11 -29.71
C GLU A 23 1.35 -2.78 -28.35
N SER A 24 2.12 -3.88 -28.30
CA SER A 24 2.48 -4.55 -27.06
C SER A 24 3.37 -3.70 -26.16
N ALA A 25 4.32 -2.96 -26.73
CA ALA A 25 5.16 -2.04 -25.97
C ALA A 25 4.33 -0.89 -25.38
N GLU A 26 3.39 -0.36 -26.16
CA GLU A 26 2.48 0.69 -25.70
C GLU A 26 1.54 0.19 -24.60
N ARG A 27 0.96 -1.02 -24.74
CA ARG A 27 0.17 -1.64 -23.67
C ARG A 27 0.96 -1.83 -22.38
N ASN A 28 2.21 -2.28 -22.48
CA ASN A 28 3.08 -2.47 -21.31
C ASN A 28 3.43 -1.15 -20.63
N ARG A 29 3.68 -0.09 -21.42
CA ARG A 29 3.92 1.27 -20.91
C ARG A 29 2.72 1.76 -20.13
N VAL A 30 1.53 1.71 -20.75
CA VAL A 30 0.27 2.14 -20.10
C VAL A 30 -0.01 1.31 -18.85
N LEU A 31 0.20 -0.02 -18.88
CA LEU A 31 0.05 -0.86 -17.70
C LEU A 31 0.99 -0.40 -16.57
N SER A 32 2.26 -0.19 -16.88
CA SER A 32 3.29 0.24 -15.91
C SER A 32 2.97 1.60 -15.27
N GLU A 33 2.35 2.51 -16.02
CA GLU A 33 1.94 3.83 -15.54
C GLU A 33 0.67 3.80 -14.67
N ARG A 34 -0.13 2.74 -14.78
CA ARG A 34 -1.43 2.62 -14.08
C ARG A 34 -1.38 1.78 -12.81
N LEU A 35 -0.31 1.01 -12.61
CA LEU A 35 -0.13 0.23 -11.39
C LEU A 35 0.38 1.12 -10.26
N LEU A 36 -0.39 1.14 -9.17
CA LEU A 36 -0.07 1.88 -7.95
C LEU A 36 0.00 0.89 -6.80
N THR A 37 0.93 1.14 -5.88
CA THR A 37 0.99 0.44 -4.60
C THR A 37 1.02 1.44 -3.45
N LEU A 38 0.68 0.97 -2.26
CA LEU A 38 0.96 1.69 -1.04
C LEU A 38 2.39 1.35 -0.61
N ALA A 39 3.23 2.36 -0.47
CA ALA A 39 4.56 2.23 0.10
C ALA A 39 4.60 2.91 1.47
N TRP A 40 5.18 2.23 2.45
CA TRP A 40 5.47 2.80 3.76
C TRP A 40 6.88 3.36 3.77
N GLN A 41 6.99 4.64 4.08
CA GLN A 41 8.27 5.34 4.15
C GLN A 41 8.60 5.63 5.61
N GLN A 42 9.73 5.10 6.08
CA GLN A 42 10.27 5.47 7.38
C GLN A 42 10.67 6.95 7.35
N ARG A 43 10.21 7.71 8.34
CA ARG A 43 10.50 9.13 8.51
C ARG A 43 10.70 9.45 9.98
N ASN A 44 11.27 10.61 10.25
CA ASN A 44 11.25 11.17 11.59
C ASN A 44 9.96 11.97 11.77
N LEU A 45 9.33 11.79 12.93
CA LEU A 45 8.22 12.65 13.33
C LEU A 45 8.71 14.11 13.36
N PRO A 46 8.00 15.05 12.72
CA PRO A 46 8.34 16.47 12.81
C PRO A 46 8.29 16.94 14.26
N GLU A 47 9.17 17.88 14.62
CA GLU A 47 9.06 18.55 15.91
C GLU A 47 7.71 19.28 16.00
N ALA A 48 7.08 19.18 17.17
CA ALA A 48 5.83 19.89 17.42
C ALA A 48 6.05 21.40 17.26
N ALA A 49 5.18 22.06 16.50
CA ALA A 49 5.08 23.51 16.57
C ALA A 49 4.67 23.91 18.00
N GLU A 50 4.95 25.15 18.40
CA GLU A 50 4.42 25.70 19.66
C GLU A 50 2.88 25.66 19.60
N ALA A 51 2.31 24.63 20.22
CA ALA A 51 0.87 24.40 20.28
C ALA A 51 0.30 25.02 21.56
N GLU A 52 -0.90 25.59 21.46
CA GLU A 52 -1.65 26.00 22.64
C GLU A 52 -2.19 24.78 23.39
N ALA A 53 -2.52 24.96 24.66
CA ALA A 53 -3.16 23.92 25.45
C ALA A 53 -4.51 23.55 24.84
N GLY A 54 -4.70 22.27 24.55
CA GLY A 54 -5.94 21.74 23.95
C GLY A 54 -6.71 20.80 24.88
N SER A 55 -7.99 20.62 24.58
CA SER A 55 -8.88 19.63 25.17
C SER A 55 -8.98 18.39 24.29
N TRP A 56 -8.66 17.23 24.87
CA TRP A 56 -8.66 15.94 24.19
C TRP A 56 -9.75 15.02 24.73
N LEU A 57 -10.51 14.41 23.84
CA LEU A 57 -11.44 13.33 24.18
C LEU A 57 -10.86 11.99 23.69
N LEU A 58 -10.54 11.09 24.61
CA LEU A 58 -10.06 9.74 24.31
C LEU A 58 -11.22 8.76 24.45
N ILE A 59 -11.58 8.10 23.35
CA ILE A 59 -12.66 7.13 23.26
C ILE A 59 -12.06 5.73 23.20
N ASP A 60 -12.26 4.95 24.25
CA ASP A 60 -11.89 3.55 24.30
C ASP A 60 -13.03 2.70 23.72
N THR A 61 -12.75 1.93 22.66
CA THR A 61 -13.72 1.01 22.04
C THR A 61 -13.40 -0.46 22.29
N SER A 62 -12.51 -0.78 23.21
CA SER A 62 -12.25 -2.15 23.63
C SER A 62 -13.42 -2.68 24.48
N ASP A 63 -13.69 -3.98 24.42
CA ASP A 63 -14.70 -4.63 25.28
C ASP A 63 -14.10 -5.12 26.61
N GLY A 64 -12.78 -5.04 26.75
CA GLY A 64 -12.03 -5.52 27.91
C GLY A 64 -11.14 -4.44 28.52
N ALA A 65 -10.31 -4.81 29.49
CA ALA A 65 -9.35 -3.90 30.08
C ALA A 65 -8.18 -3.65 29.12
N ASP A 66 -8.03 -2.41 28.64
CA ASP A 66 -6.86 -1.92 27.92
C ASP A 66 -6.23 -0.73 28.67
N MET A 67 -4.93 -0.80 28.91
CA MET A 67 -4.17 0.26 29.58
C MET A 67 -3.80 1.40 28.63
N LEU A 68 -3.98 1.24 27.31
CA LEU A 68 -3.61 2.27 26.33
C LEU A 68 -4.29 3.60 26.60
N THR A 69 -5.58 3.60 26.90
CA THR A 69 -6.34 4.83 27.12
C THR A 69 -5.83 5.61 28.32
N SER A 70 -5.56 4.94 29.43
CA SER A 70 -5.06 5.58 30.65
C SER A 70 -3.61 6.06 30.49
N THR A 71 -2.73 5.21 29.96
CA THR A 71 -1.33 5.56 29.71
C THR A 71 -1.18 6.68 28.68
N LEU A 72 -1.99 6.69 27.61
CA LEU A 72 -1.99 7.78 26.63
C LEU A 72 -2.54 9.08 27.22
N THR A 73 -3.56 9.00 28.07
CA THR A 73 -4.07 10.16 28.82
C THR A 73 -2.96 10.80 29.67
N ASP A 74 -2.19 9.98 30.40
CA ASP A 74 -1.10 10.46 31.25
C ASP A 74 0.05 11.03 30.42
N ALA A 75 0.39 10.39 29.29
CA ALA A 75 1.41 10.89 28.37
C ALA A 75 1.02 12.24 27.73
N LEU A 76 -0.24 12.41 27.32
CA LEU A 76 -0.74 13.69 26.79
C LEU A 76 -0.68 14.80 27.83
N LYS A 77 -1.06 14.53 29.08
CA LYS A 77 -0.96 15.52 30.16
C LYS A 77 0.48 15.88 30.53
N THR A 78 1.39 14.92 30.42
CA THR A 78 2.80 15.08 30.79
C THR A 78 3.59 15.82 29.71
N HIS A 79 3.35 15.50 28.44
CA HIS A 79 4.12 16.03 27.30
C HIS A 79 3.41 17.16 26.55
N GLY A 80 2.11 17.34 26.76
CA GLY A 80 1.35 18.43 26.18
C GLY A 80 1.70 19.79 26.78
N PRO A 81 1.33 20.88 26.11
CA PRO A 81 1.43 22.24 26.66
C PRO A 81 0.74 22.34 28.04
N GLN A 82 1.24 23.26 28.88
CA GLN A 82 0.67 23.47 30.21
C GLN A 82 -0.82 23.84 30.12
N GLY A 83 -1.68 23.06 30.78
CA GLY A 83 -3.13 23.20 30.70
C GLY A 83 -3.81 22.23 29.74
N THR A 84 -3.08 21.26 29.15
CA THR A 84 -3.67 20.17 28.38
C THR A 84 -4.68 19.40 29.25
N GLU A 85 -5.91 19.33 28.77
CA GLU A 85 -6.99 18.61 29.45
C GLU A 85 -7.38 17.38 28.65
N CYS A 86 -7.67 16.29 29.35
CA CYS A 86 -8.04 15.03 28.72
C CYS A 86 -9.24 14.41 29.45
N THR A 87 -10.25 14.06 28.67
CA THR A 87 -11.43 13.34 29.12
C THR A 87 -11.44 11.96 28.46
N THR A 88 -11.72 10.92 29.24
CA THR A 88 -11.82 9.55 28.73
C THR A 88 -13.28 9.11 28.68
N LEU A 89 -13.68 8.45 27.60
CA LEU A 89 -15.01 7.86 27.44
C LEU A 89 -14.88 6.41 26.97
N HIS A 90 -15.46 5.47 27.72
CA HIS A 90 -15.47 4.06 27.34
C HIS A 90 -16.78 3.72 26.62
N LEU A 91 -16.67 3.36 25.34
CA LEU A 91 -17.76 3.02 24.41
C LEU A 91 -17.44 1.64 23.79
N PRO A 92 -17.65 0.53 24.53
CA PRO A 92 -17.34 -0.80 24.02
C PRO A 92 -18.23 -1.16 22.82
N ARG A 93 -17.77 -2.09 21.97
CA ARG A 93 -18.47 -2.47 20.74
C ARG A 93 -19.80 -3.15 21.03
N GLU A 94 -19.85 -3.93 22.11
CA GLU A 94 -21.04 -4.65 22.54
C GLU A 94 -22.11 -3.75 23.18
N ALA A 95 -21.81 -2.47 23.42
CA ALA A 95 -22.79 -1.55 23.99
C ALA A 95 -23.97 -1.29 23.04
N GLU A 96 -25.15 -1.12 23.63
CA GLU A 96 -26.34 -0.70 22.88
C GLU A 96 -26.11 0.65 22.19
N ALA A 97 -26.49 0.73 20.91
CA ALA A 97 -26.24 1.91 20.10
C ALA A 97 -26.82 3.20 20.71
N ALA A 98 -28.03 3.15 21.26
CA ALA A 98 -28.67 4.31 21.88
C ALA A 98 -27.85 4.85 23.07
N THR A 99 -27.34 3.96 23.93
CA THR A 99 -26.51 4.34 25.08
C THR A 99 -25.17 4.94 24.63
N THR A 100 -24.56 4.37 23.58
CA THR A 100 -23.32 4.90 23.00
C THR A 100 -23.52 6.33 22.50
N LEU A 101 -24.59 6.58 21.74
CA LEU A 101 -24.90 7.91 21.19
C LEU A 101 -25.26 8.92 22.30
N GLU A 102 -26.04 8.51 23.30
CA GLU A 102 -26.41 9.38 24.43
C GLU A 102 -25.17 9.83 25.22
N LYS A 103 -24.28 8.89 25.56
CA LYS A 103 -23.03 9.17 26.28
C LYS A 103 -22.12 10.08 25.46
N LEU A 104 -21.89 9.74 24.20
CA LEU A 104 -21.04 10.51 23.30
C LEU A 104 -21.58 11.93 23.10
N GLY A 105 -22.85 12.08 22.74
CA GLY A 105 -23.47 13.38 22.54
C GLY A 105 -23.47 14.24 23.80
N SER A 106 -23.63 13.63 24.99
CA SER A 106 -23.53 14.37 26.26
C SER A 106 -22.12 14.89 26.51
N GLN A 107 -21.08 14.11 26.21
CA GLN A 107 -19.68 14.55 26.34
C GLN A 107 -19.34 15.65 25.33
N LEU A 108 -19.75 15.49 24.07
CA LEU A 108 -19.48 16.48 23.02
C LEU A 108 -20.19 17.82 23.28
N ARG A 109 -21.39 17.81 23.87
CA ARG A 109 -22.10 19.04 24.28
C ARG A 109 -21.56 19.68 25.54
N ALA A 110 -20.99 18.89 26.45
CA ALA A 110 -20.43 19.41 27.69
C ALA A 110 -19.20 20.28 27.44
N ARG A 111 -18.42 19.99 26.39
CA ARG A 111 -17.19 20.69 26.09
C ARG A 111 -16.78 20.55 24.63
N ALA A 112 -16.29 21.65 24.04
CA ALA A 112 -15.54 21.60 22.79
C ALA A 112 -14.22 20.85 23.00
N ASN A 113 -13.79 20.09 21.99
CA ASN A 113 -12.53 19.35 22.00
C ASN A 113 -11.74 19.73 20.76
N ASP A 114 -10.43 19.92 20.91
CA ASP A 114 -9.51 20.20 19.80
C ASP A 114 -9.14 18.90 19.07
N GLY A 115 -9.09 17.79 19.82
CA GLY A 115 -8.80 16.46 19.31
C GLY A 115 -9.70 15.39 19.91
N VAL A 116 -10.13 14.44 19.07
CA VAL A 116 -10.80 13.21 19.47
C VAL A 116 -9.96 12.03 19.04
N VAL A 117 -9.62 11.14 19.96
CA VAL A 117 -8.80 9.95 19.71
C VAL A 117 -9.64 8.71 19.96
N ILE A 118 -9.93 7.94 18.92
CA ILE A 118 -10.59 6.63 19.04
C ILE A 118 -9.51 5.56 19.14
N LEU A 119 -9.49 4.85 20.26
CA LEU A 119 -8.53 3.80 20.57
C LEU A 119 -9.20 2.44 20.36
N CYS A 120 -8.77 1.73 19.32
CA CYS A 120 -9.23 0.38 19.07
C CYS A 120 -8.56 -0.59 20.05
N GLY A 121 -9.33 -1.57 20.52
CA GLY A 121 -8.84 -2.57 21.45
C GLY A 121 -7.70 -3.44 20.91
N PRO A 122 -7.09 -4.27 21.76
CA PRO A 122 -6.03 -5.20 21.36
C PRO A 122 -6.54 -6.19 20.30
N ARG A 123 -5.60 -6.85 19.63
CA ARG A 123 -5.91 -7.98 18.74
C ARG A 123 -6.69 -9.04 19.52
N GLY A 124 -7.77 -9.54 18.93
CA GLY A 124 -8.50 -10.69 19.43
C GLY A 124 -7.70 -11.99 19.36
N GLY A 125 -8.41 -13.12 19.36
CA GLY A 125 -7.82 -14.45 19.28
C GLY A 125 -7.14 -14.76 17.94
N GLU A 126 -6.91 -16.04 17.69
CA GLU A 126 -6.38 -16.52 16.41
C GLU A 126 -7.30 -16.11 15.24
N PRO A 127 -6.74 -15.69 14.09
CA PRO A 127 -7.52 -15.22 12.97
C PRO A 127 -8.43 -16.33 12.42
N GLY A 128 -9.73 -16.03 12.33
CA GLY A 128 -10.75 -16.96 11.81
C GLY A 128 -11.96 -16.25 11.22
N GLU A 129 -13.02 -17.00 10.92
CA GLU A 129 -14.29 -16.43 10.42
C GLU A 129 -14.92 -15.46 11.43
N GLU A 130 -14.75 -15.73 12.72
CA GLU A 130 -15.18 -14.87 13.82
C GLU A 130 -14.50 -13.49 13.76
N SER A 131 -13.19 -13.44 13.47
CA SER A 131 -12.46 -12.18 13.30
C SER A 131 -13.01 -11.31 12.16
N LEU A 132 -13.57 -11.92 11.10
CA LEU A 132 -14.21 -11.18 10.01
C LEU A 132 -15.55 -10.58 10.47
N LEU A 133 -16.30 -11.29 11.31
CA LEU A 133 -17.54 -10.79 11.89
C LEU A 133 -17.25 -9.65 12.87
N GLU A 134 -16.25 -9.81 13.72
CA GLU A 134 -15.77 -8.77 14.64
C GLU A 134 -15.33 -7.52 13.89
N GLY A 135 -14.57 -7.67 12.80
CA GLY A 135 -14.16 -6.52 12.00
C GLY A 135 -15.32 -5.77 11.36
N ARG A 136 -16.38 -6.49 10.94
CA ARG A 136 -17.61 -5.83 10.46
C ARG A 136 -18.29 -5.03 11.56
N GLU A 137 -18.44 -5.60 12.75
CA GLU A 137 -19.07 -4.89 13.87
C GLU A 137 -18.20 -3.72 14.36
N GLN A 138 -16.88 -3.84 14.30
CA GLN A 138 -15.96 -2.74 14.59
C GLN A 138 -16.12 -1.57 13.61
N VAL A 139 -16.18 -1.84 12.31
CA VAL A 139 -16.48 -0.81 11.29
C VAL A 139 -17.84 -0.16 11.58
N ARG A 140 -18.88 -0.95 11.87
CA ARG A 140 -20.22 -0.44 12.17
C ARG A 140 -20.21 0.45 13.42
N HIS A 141 -19.47 0.07 14.45
CA HIS A 141 -19.34 0.84 15.69
C HIS A 141 -18.66 2.18 15.46
N LEU A 142 -17.53 2.20 14.73
CA LEU A 142 -16.81 3.43 14.40
C LEU A 142 -17.64 4.36 13.52
N VAL A 143 -18.44 3.83 12.58
CA VAL A 143 -19.39 4.64 11.81
C VAL A 143 -20.39 5.36 12.73
N ARG A 144 -20.90 4.71 13.78
CA ARG A 144 -21.84 5.35 14.72
C ARG A 144 -21.17 6.48 15.50
N ILE A 145 -19.95 6.25 16.00
CA ILE A 145 -19.19 7.25 16.76
C ILE A 145 -18.84 8.45 15.88
N ILE A 146 -18.28 8.21 14.68
CA ILE A 146 -17.78 9.27 13.80
C ILE A 146 -18.92 10.11 13.24
N ARG A 147 -20.11 9.54 13.03
CA ARG A 147 -21.30 10.31 12.61
C ARG A 147 -21.65 11.42 13.60
N GLU A 148 -21.60 11.15 14.91
CA GLU A 148 -21.86 12.18 15.92
C GLU A 148 -20.83 13.32 15.87
N LEU A 149 -19.57 13.01 15.54
CA LEU A 149 -18.53 14.03 15.36
C LEU A 149 -18.78 14.88 14.10
N ALA A 150 -19.24 14.26 13.03
CA ALA A 150 -19.53 14.94 11.76
C ALA A 150 -20.79 15.82 11.81
N GLU A 151 -21.68 15.59 12.78
CA GLU A 151 -22.90 16.37 12.99
C GLU A 151 -22.72 17.56 13.95
N LEU A 152 -21.51 17.77 14.48
CA LEU A 152 -21.23 18.92 15.36
C LEU A 152 -21.35 20.25 14.62
N GLU A 153 -21.94 21.24 15.29
CA GLU A 153 -21.97 22.61 14.83
C GLU A 153 -20.69 23.35 15.26
N GLY A 154 -20.09 24.12 14.36
CA GLY A 154 -18.91 24.94 14.66
C GLY A 154 -17.60 24.31 14.19
N GLU A 155 -16.51 24.57 14.93
CA GLU A 155 -15.20 24.00 14.64
C GLU A 155 -15.20 22.51 15.01
N LEU A 156 -14.84 21.67 14.03
CA LEU A 156 -14.77 20.23 14.24
C LEU A 156 -13.43 19.83 14.89
N PRO A 157 -13.45 18.87 15.83
CA PRO A 157 -12.22 18.33 16.39
C PRO A 157 -11.41 17.60 15.30
N ARG A 158 -10.09 17.60 15.44
CA ARG A 158 -9.27 16.66 14.66
C ARG A 158 -9.53 15.23 15.14
N LEU A 159 -9.89 14.35 14.23
CA LEU A 159 -10.14 12.93 14.50
C LEU A 159 -8.86 12.12 14.32
N PHE A 160 -8.48 11.39 15.35
CA PHE A 160 -7.44 10.37 15.31
C PHE A 160 -8.05 9.01 15.58
N VAL A 161 -7.65 7.99 14.82
CA VAL A 161 -8.03 6.60 15.08
C VAL A 161 -6.78 5.76 15.19
N VAL A 162 -6.61 5.13 16.36
CA VAL A 162 -5.47 4.29 16.69
C VAL A 162 -5.86 2.82 16.55
N THR A 163 -5.18 2.10 15.67
CA THR A 163 -5.36 0.67 15.45
C THR A 163 -4.14 -0.13 15.89
N ARG A 164 -4.30 -1.45 16.08
CA ARG A 164 -3.27 -2.37 16.55
C ARG A 164 -2.90 -3.35 15.45
N GLN A 165 -1.73 -3.17 14.85
CA GLN A 165 -1.18 -3.99 13.76
C GLN A 165 -2.20 -4.24 12.62
N ALA A 166 -3.07 -3.29 12.31
CA ALA A 166 -4.12 -3.43 11.30
C ALA A 166 -3.57 -3.38 9.87
N GLN A 167 -2.33 -2.95 9.69
CA GLN A 167 -1.70 -2.74 8.40
C GLN A 167 -0.37 -3.49 8.26
N LEU A 168 -0.08 -3.95 7.04
CA LEU A 168 1.23 -4.49 6.69
C LEU A 168 2.16 -3.32 6.33
N VAL A 169 2.98 -2.91 7.30
CA VAL A 169 3.98 -1.84 7.17
C VAL A 169 5.32 -2.44 6.79
N ARG A 170 5.70 -3.55 7.44
CA ARG A 170 6.91 -4.32 7.17
C ARG A 170 6.56 -5.69 6.60
N SER A 171 7.55 -6.35 5.98
CA SER A 171 7.35 -7.67 5.35
C SER A 171 7.07 -8.81 6.33
N ASP A 172 7.45 -8.62 7.59
CA ASP A 172 7.29 -9.54 8.71
C ASP A 172 6.08 -9.25 9.59
N ASP A 173 5.32 -8.19 9.28
CA ASP A 173 4.10 -7.84 10.01
C ASP A 173 3.05 -8.94 9.90
N GLN A 174 2.36 -9.19 11.01
CA GLN A 174 1.15 -10.00 11.04
C GLN A 174 -0.06 -9.08 11.19
N ALA A 175 -0.85 -8.94 10.12
CA ALA A 175 -2.02 -8.06 10.16
C ALA A 175 -3.11 -8.58 11.10
N ASN A 176 -3.58 -7.71 11.98
CA ASN A 176 -4.83 -7.86 12.71
C ASN A 176 -6.02 -7.62 11.77
N LEU A 177 -6.60 -8.72 11.28
CA LEU A 177 -7.68 -8.67 10.28
C LEU A 177 -8.98 -8.07 10.81
N GLU A 178 -9.21 -8.08 12.13
CA GLU A 178 -10.39 -7.45 12.75
C GLU A 178 -10.40 -5.94 12.46
N GLN A 179 -9.23 -5.32 12.41
CA GLN A 179 -9.10 -3.88 12.24
C GLN A 179 -8.75 -3.45 10.81
N ALA A 180 -8.46 -4.40 9.92
CA ALA A 180 -8.01 -4.12 8.56
C ALA A 180 -9.03 -3.30 7.73
N GLY A 181 -10.34 -3.53 7.97
CA GLY A 181 -11.42 -2.80 7.30
C GLY A 181 -11.49 -1.31 7.65
N LEU A 182 -10.94 -0.90 8.79
CA LEU A 182 -11.00 0.48 9.27
C LEU A 182 -10.24 1.45 8.35
N ARG A 183 -9.16 0.99 7.72
CA ARG A 183 -8.40 1.80 6.76
C ARG A 183 -9.28 2.33 5.62
N GLY A 184 -10.16 1.48 5.08
CA GLY A 184 -11.09 1.87 4.03
C GLY A 184 -12.11 2.90 4.53
N LEU A 185 -12.67 2.67 5.71
CA LEU A 185 -13.60 3.60 6.36
C LEU A 185 -12.96 4.99 6.56
N LEU A 186 -11.76 5.05 7.13
CA LEU A 186 -11.12 6.33 7.47
C LEU A 186 -10.77 7.16 6.24
N ARG A 187 -10.43 6.52 5.12
CA ARG A 187 -10.24 7.19 3.82
C ARG A 187 -11.54 7.80 3.28
N VAL A 188 -12.67 7.11 3.47
CA VAL A 188 -13.99 7.66 3.12
C VAL A 188 -14.31 8.86 4.00
N ILE A 189 -14.12 8.74 5.33
CA ILE A 189 -14.37 9.86 6.26
C ILE A 189 -13.49 11.06 5.92
N GLY A 190 -12.19 10.87 5.66
CA GLY A 190 -11.29 11.97 5.28
C GLY A 190 -11.72 12.67 3.98
N SER A 191 -12.40 11.97 3.08
CA SER A 191 -12.92 12.53 1.83
C SER A 191 -14.29 13.21 1.99
N GLU A 192 -15.18 12.61 2.78
CA GLU A 192 -16.54 13.11 3.01
C GLU A 192 -16.59 14.26 4.03
N GLN A 193 -15.69 14.24 5.02
CA GLN A 193 -15.61 15.21 6.11
C GLN A 193 -14.17 15.74 6.29
N PRO A 194 -13.62 16.52 5.31
CA PRO A 194 -12.24 16.99 5.37
C PRO A 194 -11.91 17.84 6.61
N LEU A 195 -12.92 18.51 7.16
CA LEU A 195 -12.78 19.35 8.36
C LEU A 195 -12.43 18.55 9.63
N LEU A 196 -12.74 17.25 9.68
CA LEU A 196 -12.30 16.37 10.78
C LEU A 196 -10.80 16.07 10.75
N ARG A 197 -10.08 16.39 9.65
CA ARG A 197 -8.63 16.12 9.49
C ARG A 197 -8.23 14.71 9.97
N THR A 198 -9.04 13.73 9.58
CA THR A 198 -8.95 12.34 10.03
C THR A 198 -7.53 11.79 9.83
N THR A 199 -6.96 11.24 10.89
CA THR A 199 -5.62 10.65 10.90
C THR A 199 -5.67 9.22 11.44
N HIS A 200 -5.21 8.26 10.64
CA HIS A 200 -5.06 6.87 11.02
C HIS A 200 -3.64 6.62 11.56
N ILE A 201 -3.54 6.12 12.79
CA ILE A 201 -2.29 5.75 13.44
C ILE A 201 -2.32 4.25 13.75
N ASP A 202 -1.54 3.44 13.04
CA ASP A 202 -1.44 2.01 13.31
C ASP A 202 -0.20 1.69 14.15
N VAL A 203 -0.37 1.07 15.31
CA VAL A 203 0.73 0.80 16.25
C VAL A 203 0.93 -0.68 16.46
N ASP A 204 2.16 -1.09 16.77
CA ASP A 204 2.45 -2.44 17.23
C ASP A 204 2.44 -2.56 18.76
N GLU A 205 2.83 -3.72 19.28
CA GLU A 205 2.91 -3.97 20.73
C GLU A 205 4.14 -3.37 21.41
N HIS A 206 5.17 -3.03 20.62
CA HIS A 206 6.44 -2.46 21.08
C HIS A 206 6.45 -0.93 21.06
N THR A 207 5.42 -0.30 20.49
CA THR A 207 5.30 1.15 20.39
C THR A 207 5.11 1.77 21.77
N GLU A 208 6.07 2.59 22.19
CA GLU A 208 5.97 3.43 23.38
C GLU A 208 4.81 4.44 23.23
N VAL A 209 3.97 4.55 24.26
CA VAL A 209 2.77 5.40 24.23
C VAL A 209 3.12 6.89 24.10
N GLU A 210 4.29 7.28 24.60
CA GLU A 210 4.84 8.62 24.51
C GLU A 210 5.08 9.04 23.06
N LYS A 211 5.42 8.09 22.17
CA LYS A 211 5.57 8.36 20.73
C LYS A 211 4.23 8.68 20.08
N VAL A 212 3.18 7.97 20.47
CA VAL A 212 1.81 8.24 20.02
C VAL A 212 1.36 9.62 20.53
N ALA A 213 1.61 9.93 21.80
CA ALA A 213 1.31 11.26 22.36
C ALA A 213 2.06 12.38 21.62
N GLN A 214 3.36 12.20 21.34
CA GLN A 214 4.16 13.15 20.56
C GLN A 214 3.57 13.36 19.16
N GLN A 215 3.09 12.30 18.50
CA GLN A 215 2.45 12.43 17.19
C GLN A 215 1.14 13.21 17.26
N LEU A 216 0.29 12.92 18.25
CA LEU A 216 -0.98 13.64 18.45
C LEU A 216 -0.75 15.13 18.67
N LEU A 217 0.26 15.47 19.48
CA LEU A 217 0.63 16.85 19.81
C LEU A 217 1.41 17.54 18.67
N GLY A 218 2.07 16.78 17.80
CA GLY A 218 2.99 17.29 16.77
C GLY A 218 2.31 17.97 15.58
N GLY A 219 1.00 17.79 15.39
CA GLY A 219 0.24 18.53 14.39
C GLY A 219 0.56 18.19 12.92
N SER A 220 1.31 17.11 12.66
CA SER A 220 1.65 16.60 11.32
C SER A 220 0.41 16.53 10.40
N ASP A 221 0.56 16.83 9.11
CA ASP A 221 -0.53 16.74 8.13
C ASP A 221 -0.68 15.35 7.49
N GLU A 222 0.12 14.37 7.92
CA GLU A 222 -0.01 12.99 7.49
C GLU A 222 -1.34 12.39 7.98
N ASP A 223 -2.10 11.78 7.07
CA ASP A 223 -3.42 11.19 7.31
C ASP A 223 -3.36 9.67 7.56
N GLU A 224 -2.29 9.00 7.12
CA GLU A 224 -2.09 7.56 7.28
C GLU A 224 -0.66 7.26 7.74
N THR A 225 -0.53 6.80 8.98
CA THR A 225 0.76 6.63 9.68
C THR A 225 0.80 5.32 10.45
N ALA A 226 2.01 4.87 10.76
CA ALA A 226 2.22 3.71 11.61
C ALA A 226 3.49 3.82 12.46
N TRP A 227 3.49 3.10 13.58
CA TRP A 227 4.68 2.87 14.41
C TRP A 227 5.04 1.39 14.41
N ARG A 228 6.31 1.09 14.18
CA ARG A 228 6.89 -0.26 14.30
C ARG A 228 8.22 -0.19 15.03
N ASP A 229 8.38 -0.92 16.13
CA ASP A 229 9.60 -0.92 16.95
C ASP A 229 10.12 0.50 17.29
N GLY A 230 9.22 1.44 17.54
CA GLY A 230 9.57 2.84 17.83
C GLY A 230 9.98 3.70 16.61
N GLU A 231 9.89 3.15 15.40
CA GLU A 231 10.11 3.88 14.14
C GLU A 231 8.78 4.35 13.53
N TRP A 232 8.77 5.58 13.01
CA TRP A 232 7.57 6.18 12.42
C TRP A 232 7.54 6.02 10.91
N TYR A 233 6.39 5.57 10.40
CA TYR A 233 6.15 5.34 8.98
C TYR A 233 4.97 6.17 8.51
N VAL A 234 5.07 6.67 7.29
CA VAL A 234 3.99 7.37 6.59
C VAL A 234 3.62 6.63 5.32
N ALA A 235 2.33 6.56 5.03
CA ALA A 235 1.84 5.86 3.84
C ALA A 235 1.91 6.77 2.61
N ARG A 236 2.35 6.23 1.47
CA ARG A 236 2.42 6.95 0.20
C ARG A 236 1.90 6.10 -0.93
N LEU A 237 0.99 6.65 -1.72
CA LEU A 237 0.58 6.03 -2.98
C LEU A 237 1.67 6.30 -4.03
N CYS A 238 2.30 5.24 -4.52
CA CYS A 238 3.43 5.33 -5.44
C CYS A 238 3.16 4.51 -6.71
N PRO A 239 3.63 4.96 -7.90
CA PRO A 239 3.74 4.12 -9.07
C PRO A 239 4.57 2.87 -8.77
N SER A 240 4.02 1.70 -9.10
CA SER A 240 4.65 0.40 -8.85
C SER A 240 4.55 -0.49 -10.08
N PRO A 241 5.38 -0.25 -11.11
CA PRO A 241 5.46 -1.16 -12.23
C PRO A 241 5.94 -2.53 -11.73
N LEU A 242 5.35 -3.61 -12.26
CA LEU A 242 5.66 -4.98 -11.84
C LEU A 242 7.17 -5.24 -11.85
N SER A 243 7.70 -5.47 -10.65
CA SER A 243 9.09 -5.78 -10.39
C SER A 243 9.38 -7.27 -10.62
N HIS A 244 10.65 -7.64 -10.41
CA HIS A 244 11.08 -9.03 -10.54
C HIS A 244 10.59 -9.89 -9.37
N ASP A 245 10.46 -9.29 -8.20
CA ASP A 245 10.16 -9.96 -6.93
C ASP A 245 8.67 -10.25 -6.77
N GLU A 246 7.81 -9.52 -7.49
CA GLU A 246 6.35 -9.75 -7.54
C GLU A 246 5.95 -10.90 -8.49
N ARG A 247 6.92 -11.58 -9.10
CA ARG A 247 6.63 -12.71 -9.98
C ARG A 247 6.30 -13.93 -9.18
N GLN A 248 5.32 -14.69 -9.68
CA GLN A 248 5.05 -16.03 -9.18
C GLN A 248 6.29 -16.90 -9.33
N THR A 249 6.77 -17.41 -8.21
CA THR A 249 7.84 -18.40 -8.12
C THR A 249 7.24 -19.74 -7.72
N THR A 250 7.89 -20.82 -8.11
CA THR A 250 7.51 -22.17 -7.72
C THR A 250 8.75 -23.04 -7.61
N ILE A 251 8.69 -24.03 -6.74
CA ILE A 251 9.71 -25.09 -6.65
C ILE A 251 9.34 -26.15 -7.70
N VAL A 252 10.32 -26.58 -8.48
CA VAL A 252 10.15 -27.54 -9.57
C VAL A 252 10.91 -28.82 -9.27
N ASP A 253 10.30 -29.95 -9.63
CA ASP A 253 10.98 -31.25 -9.62
C ASP A 253 11.73 -31.40 -10.95
N HIS A 254 13.07 -31.35 -10.93
CA HIS A 254 13.88 -31.42 -12.14
C HIS A 254 13.75 -32.72 -12.93
N GLU A 255 13.25 -33.81 -12.32
CA GLU A 255 13.03 -35.08 -13.01
C GLU A 255 11.70 -35.10 -13.77
N ARG A 256 10.70 -34.34 -13.29
CA ARG A 256 9.32 -34.37 -13.80
C ARG A 256 8.97 -33.11 -14.58
N ASP A 257 9.41 -31.96 -14.09
CA ASP A 257 9.11 -30.65 -14.62
C ASP A 257 10.14 -30.23 -15.68
N SER A 258 9.67 -29.50 -16.69
CA SER A 258 10.53 -28.93 -17.72
C SER A 258 10.86 -27.51 -17.38
N VAL A 259 12.14 -27.22 -17.28
CA VAL A 259 12.70 -25.91 -16.96
C VAL A 259 13.44 -25.33 -18.15
N ARG A 260 13.25 -24.05 -18.43
CA ARG A 260 14.04 -23.29 -19.40
C ARG A 260 14.76 -22.13 -18.72
N LEU A 261 16.06 -22.07 -18.91
CA LEU A 261 16.87 -20.90 -18.56
C LEU A 261 16.74 -19.82 -19.63
N GLN A 262 16.37 -18.60 -19.24
CA GLN A 262 16.27 -17.46 -20.15
C GLN A 262 16.81 -16.17 -19.52
N VAL A 263 17.74 -15.49 -20.20
CA VAL A 263 18.21 -14.15 -19.80
C VAL A 263 17.15 -13.13 -20.18
N ARG A 264 16.72 -12.32 -19.22
CA ARG A 264 15.61 -11.37 -19.39
C ARG A 264 16.03 -10.03 -19.98
N THR A 265 17.14 -9.48 -19.49
CA THR A 265 17.71 -8.22 -19.95
C THR A 265 19.17 -8.46 -20.28
N PRO A 266 19.56 -8.43 -21.57
CA PRO A 266 20.92 -8.80 -22.00
C PRO A 266 22.03 -8.00 -21.30
N ALA A 267 21.77 -6.73 -20.95
CA ALA A 267 22.78 -5.81 -20.42
C ALA A 267 23.07 -5.91 -18.90
N THR A 268 22.25 -6.61 -18.10
CA THR A 268 22.41 -6.66 -16.62
C THR A 268 22.98 -8.00 -16.15
N CYS A 269 24.26 -8.26 -16.42
CA CYS A 269 24.99 -9.41 -15.86
C CYS A 269 25.55 -9.14 -14.45
N LYS A 270 24.80 -8.48 -13.55
CA LYS A 270 25.28 -8.18 -12.18
C LYS A 270 24.70 -9.08 -11.07
N HIS A 271 23.69 -9.90 -11.36
CA HIS A 271 23.10 -10.81 -10.36
C HIS A 271 23.00 -12.22 -10.96
N TRP A 272 24.02 -13.05 -10.72
CA TRP A 272 24.13 -14.42 -11.26
C TRP A 272 23.72 -15.52 -10.28
N ASN A 273 23.25 -15.18 -9.08
CA ASN A 273 23.06 -16.22 -8.06
C ASN A 273 21.82 -17.11 -8.31
N SER A 274 20.82 -16.62 -9.06
CA SER A 274 19.64 -17.41 -9.47
C SER A 274 19.02 -16.84 -10.76
N PRO A 275 19.41 -17.31 -11.96
CA PRO A 275 18.77 -16.83 -13.18
C PRO A 275 17.32 -17.34 -13.26
N PRO A 276 16.37 -16.55 -13.79
CA PRO A 276 14.97 -16.94 -13.82
C PRO A 276 14.78 -18.19 -14.69
N VAL A 277 14.19 -19.21 -14.08
CA VAL A 277 13.81 -20.45 -14.73
C VAL A 277 12.31 -20.40 -15.04
N ILE A 278 11.94 -20.59 -16.30
CA ILE A 278 10.54 -20.66 -16.72
C ILE A 278 10.17 -22.12 -16.93
N ALA A 279 9.19 -22.61 -16.17
CA ALA A 279 8.65 -23.95 -16.36
C ALA A 279 7.74 -23.99 -17.60
N PHE A 280 7.84 -25.04 -18.42
CA PHE A 280 7.02 -25.20 -19.63
C PHE A 280 6.39 -26.59 -19.69
N ARG A 281 5.10 -26.68 -20.02
CA ARG A 281 4.46 -27.93 -20.44
C ARG A 281 4.33 -27.93 -21.97
N PRO A 282 4.87 -28.93 -22.69
CA PRO A 282 4.68 -29.01 -24.13
C PRO A 282 3.21 -29.20 -24.48
N GLY A 283 2.71 -28.38 -25.40
CA GLY A 283 1.38 -28.53 -25.98
C GLY A 283 1.27 -29.75 -26.91
N PRO A 284 0.05 -30.12 -27.33
CA PRO A 284 -0.19 -31.29 -28.17
C PRO A 284 0.62 -31.19 -29.48
N GLY A 285 1.29 -32.29 -29.87
CA GLY A 285 2.12 -32.38 -31.09
C GLY A 285 3.61 -32.05 -30.93
N ARG A 286 4.11 -31.74 -29.71
CA ARG A 286 5.53 -31.51 -29.44
C ARG A 286 6.14 -32.67 -28.61
N SER A 287 7.31 -33.16 -29.01
CA SER A 287 8.05 -34.19 -28.28
C SER A 287 9.02 -33.57 -27.27
N ARG A 288 9.11 -34.16 -26.07
CA ARG A 288 10.09 -33.83 -25.03
C ARG A 288 11.28 -34.79 -25.16
N TRP A 289 12.48 -34.26 -25.36
CA TRP A 289 13.72 -35.03 -25.29
C TRP A 289 14.47 -34.65 -24.00
N PRO A 290 14.96 -35.62 -23.21
CA PRO A 290 15.86 -35.32 -22.10
C PRO A 290 17.13 -34.65 -22.68
N SER A 291 17.53 -33.52 -22.10
CA SER A 291 18.69 -32.78 -22.58
C SER A 291 19.98 -33.41 -22.03
N PRO A 292 20.90 -33.88 -22.88
CA PRO A 292 22.28 -34.09 -22.46
C PRO A 292 22.95 -32.72 -22.22
N THR A 293 24.06 -32.71 -21.49
CA THR A 293 24.80 -31.52 -21.04
C THR A 293 24.81 -30.40 -22.09
N PRO A 294 24.24 -29.21 -21.82
CA PRO A 294 24.13 -28.16 -22.83
C PRO A 294 25.51 -27.60 -23.17
N ALA A 295 25.87 -27.60 -24.45
CA ALA A 295 27.11 -26.99 -24.94
C ALA A 295 26.97 -25.45 -24.99
N SER A 296 27.84 -24.72 -24.29
CA SER A 296 27.97 -23.27 -24.46
C SER A 296 28.75 -22.99 -25.75
N THR A 297 28.11 -22.35 -26.74
CA THR A 297 28.75 -22.01 -28.02
C THR A 297 28.84 -20.48 -28.19
N SER A 298 29.71 -19.98 -29.07
CA SER A 298 29.88 -18.54 -29.33
C SER A 298 28.58 -17.76 -29.62
N PRO A 299 27.57 -18.33 -30.33
CA PRO A 299 26.25 -17.70 -30.49
C PRO A 299 25.49 -17.50 -29.16
N THR A 300 25.68 -18.41 -28.19
CA THR A 300 25.11 -18.29 -26.83
C THR A 300 25.74 -17.15 -26.05
N PHE A 301 26.98 -16.76 -26.37
CA PHE A 301 27.65 -15.57 -25.83
C PHE A 301 27.19 -14.29 -26.56
N LEU A 302 27.05 -14.32 -27.88
CA LEU A 302 26.60 -13.18 -28.69
C LEU A 302 25.13 -12.83 -28.44
N SER A 303 24.25 -13.76 -28.06
CA SER A 303 22.90 -13.41 -27.62
C SER A 303 22.86 -12.75 -26.23
N ARG A 304 23.99 -12.73 -25.51
CA ARG A 304 24.13 -12.11 -24.18
C ARG A 304 24.74 -10.71 -24.22
N SER A 305 25.44 -10.36 -25.30
CA SER A 305 25.97 -9.01 -25.56
C SER A 305 25.19 -8.40 -26.73
N GLU A 306 24.75 -7.14 -26.68
CA GLU A 306 23.95 -6.49 -27.74
C GLU A 306 24.60 -6.44 -29.15
N SER A 307 25.78 -7.00 -29.33
CA SER A 307 26.54 -7.02 -30.58
C SER A 307 26.33 -8.32 -31.36
N SER A 308 25.25 -8.41 -32.15
CA SER A 308 25.19 -9.31 -33.30
C SER A 308 25.49 -8.51 -34.58
N PRO A 309 26.66 -8.67 -35.23
CA PRO A 309 26.95 -7.96 -36.47
C PRO A 309 26.15 -8.58 -37.63
N SER A 310 25.41 -7.74 -38.35
CA SER A 310 24.79 -8.08 -39.63
C SER A 310 25.87 -8.43 -40.64
N SER A 311 25.95 -9.69 -41.06
CA SER A 311 26.74 -10.07 -42.22
C SER A 311 25.99 -11.07 -43.10
N THR A 312 26.10 -10.78 -44.38
CA THR A 312 25.33 -11.24 -45.52
C THR A 312 25.85 -12.59 -46.03
N THR A 313 24.93 -13.47 -46.43
CA THR A 313 25.08 -14.62 -47.35
C THR A 313 25.92 -15.83 -46.91
N ALA A 314 25.25 -16.89 -46.44
CA ALA A 314 25.50 -18.27 -46.88
C ALA A 314 24.27 -19.15 -46.61
N SER A 315 23.68 -19.64 -47.70
CA SER A 315 22.56 -20.58 -47.76
C SER A 315 22.77 -21.84 -46.90
N ARG A 316 21.84 -22.10 -45.96
CA ARG A 316 21.35 -23.45 -45.64
C ARG A 316 19.87 -23.37 -45.25
N SER A 317 19.02 -23.97 -46.10
CA SER A 317 17.58 -24.06 -45.93
C SER A 317 17.20 -24.81 -44.66
N TRP A 318 16.34 -24.22 -43.83
CA TRP A 318 15.34 -24.96 -43.08
C TRP A 318 14.02 -24.22 -43.24
N ALA A 319 13.06 -24.91 -43.85
CA ALA A 319 11.75 -24.38 -44.20
C ALA A 319 10.98 -23.97 -42.95
N TRP A 320 10.61 -22.70 -42.88
CA TRP A 320 9.50 -22.24 -42.05
C TRP A 320 8.22 -22.54 -42.82
N ILE A 321 7.43 -23.51 -42.33
CA ILE A 321 6.03 -23.63 -42.77
C ILE A 321 5.22 -22.66 -41.92
N SER A 322 4.63 -21.69 -42.62
CA SER A 322 3.63 -20.77 -42.13
C SER A 322 2.24 -21.42 -42.06
N SER A 323 1.49 -21.07 -41.03
CA SER A 323 0.03 -20.93 -41.01
C SER A 323 -0.27 -20.11 -39.74
N VAL A 324 -0.79 -18.88 -39.72
CA VAL A 324 -1.95 -18.23 -40.39
C VAL A 324 -3.28 -18.87 -39.97
N TRP A 325 -3.96 -18.13 -39.07
CA TRP A 325 -5.24 -18.32 -38.36
C TRP A 325 -5.31 -19.43 -37.30
#